data_AF-R7BT05-F1
#
_entry.id   AF-R7BT05-F1
#
_cell.length_a   1.000
_cell.length_b   1.000
_cell.length_c   1.000
_cell.angle_alpha   90.00
_cell.angle_beta   90.00
_cell.angle_gamma   90.00
#
_symmetry.space_group_name_H-M   'P 1'
#
loop_
_entity.id
_entity.type
_entity.pdbx_description
1 polymer ?
#
loop_
_entity_poly.entity_id
_entity_poly.type
_entity_poly.pdbx_seq_one_letter_code
_entity_poly.pdbx_strand_id
1 'polypeptide(L)'
;MELVFDFTEQATRAQILNTILDAMDTEQQKRYDTFMEETSIPDQHHHDIAEVRATIHSLVLPAKIKSDLLSVYNILVEAEARVHGCSVEEAHFHEVGNASGIRNALAICTGMYVLAPEVVKATSVQIGKGTIQCAHGLMDIPAPATKAIINTGIPVYKERLEGERCTPTSAALIKYFVQEFI
;
A
#
# COMPACT_ATOMS: atom_id res chain seq x y z
N MET A 1 8.15 18.69 -9.14
CA MET A 1 6.72 18.47 -9.44
C MET A 1 6.00 18.03 -8.17
N GLU A 2 4.81 18.58 -7.93
CA GLU A 2 3.92 18.15 -6.84
C GLU A 2 2.98 17.04 -7.35
N LEU A 3 2.82 15.97 -6.57
CA LEU A 3 1.84 14.91 -6.81
C LEU A 3 0.73 15.03 -5.77
N VAL A 4 -0.53 15.12 -6.22
CA VAL A 4 -1.69 15.24 -5.34
C VAL A 4 -2.62 14.05 -5.56
N PHE A 5 -2.90 13.31 -4.49
CA PHE A 5 -3.90 12.25 -4.51
C PHE A 5 -5.26 12.77 -4.01
N ASP A 6 -6.30 12.58 -4.81
CA ASP A 6 -7.68 12.78 -4.35
C ASP A 6 -8.25 11.45 -3.83
N PHE A 7 -8.42 11.37 -2.51
CA PHE A 7 -8.98 10.20 -1.83
C PHE A 7 -10.41 10.41 -1.32
N THR A 8 -11.15 11.41 -1.81
CA THR A 8 -12.50 11.73 -1.33
C THR A 8 -13.55 10.66 -1.65
N GLU A 9 -13.37 9.91 -2.76
CA GLU A 9 -14.30 8.86 -3.19
C GLU A 9 -13.77 7.43 -3.00
N GLN A 10 -12.48 7.20 -3.27
CA GLN A 10 -11.83 5.93 -2.99
C GLN A 10 -10.34 6.16 -2.69
N ALA A 11 -9.67 5.14 -2.14
CA ALA A 11 -8.24 5.14 -1.88
C ALA A 11 -7.68 3.74 -2.18
N THR A 12 -7.97 3.22 -3.37
CA THR A 12 -7.55 1.87 -3.76
C THR A 12 -6.14 1.88 -4.33
N ARG A 13 -5.44 0.74 -4.26
CA ARG A 13 -4.13 0.56 -4.92
C ARG A 13 -4.18 0.90 -6.41
N ALA A 14 -5.27 0.53 -7.09
CA ALA A 14 -5.46 0.84 -8.51
C ALA A 14 -5.52 2.35 -8.77
N GLN A 15 -6.27 3.10 -7.95
CA GLN A 15 -6.30 4.56 -8.10
C GLN A 15 -4.95 5.19 -7.81
N ILE A 16 -4.28 4.78 -6.73
CA ILE A 16 -2.95 5.30 -6.39
C ILE A 16 -1.99 5.07 -7.56
N LEU A 17 -1.97 3.86 -8.12
CA LEU A 17 -1.12 3.53 -9.25
C LEU A 17 -1.49 4.35 -10.49
N ASN A 18 -2.77 4.43 -10.84
CA ASN A 18 -3.22 5.20 -12.01
C ASN A 18 -2.83 6.67 -11.90
N THR A 19 -3.04 7.32 -10.74
CA THR A 19 -2.62 8.72 -10.52
C THR A 19 -1.12 8.91 -10.71
N ILE A 20 -0.29 7.94 -10.31
CA ILE A 20 1.16 8.00 -10.52
C ILE A 20 1.49 7.86 -12.01
N LEU A 21 0.89 6.88 -12.70
CA LEU A 21 1.15 6.61 -14.11
C LEU A 21 0.66 7.74 -15.02
N ASP A 22 -0.50 8.33 -14.73
CA ASP A 22 -1.07 9.46 -15.47
C ASP A 22 -0.21 10.72 -15.35
N ALA A 23 0.59 10.83 -14.29
CA ALA A 23 1.53 11.94 -14.08
C ALA A 23 2.89 11.74 -14.77
N MET A 24 3.16 10.56 -15.32
CA MET A 24 4.43 10.25 -15.99
C MET A 24 4.46 10.72 -17.44
N ASP A 25 5.60 11.25 -17.88
CA ASP A 25 5.90 11.42 -19.29
C ASP A 25 6.25 10.09 -19.99
N THR A 26 6.41 10.14 -21.32
CA THR A 26 6.71 8.95 -22.15
C THR A 26 8.03 8.27 -21.79
N GLU A 27 9.05 9.00 -21.36
CA GLU A 27 10.35 8.42 -20.99
C GLU A 27 10.24 7.72 -19.63
N GLN A 28 9.56 8.36 -18.68
CA GLN A 28 9.23 7.80 -17.39
C GLN A 28 8.40 6.51 -17.52
N GLN A 29 7.35 6.51 -18.34
CA GLN A 29 6.53 5.30 -18.58
C GLN A 29 7.38 4.14 -19.10
N LYS A 30 8.24 4.37 -20.11
CA LYS A 30 9.14 3.33 -20.63
C LYS A 30 10.07 2.77 -19.56
N ARG A 31 10.62 3.64 -18.71
CA ARG A 31 11.49 3.23 -17.60
C ARG A 31 10.73 2.43 -16.54
N TYR A 32 9.50 2.83 -16.23
CA TYR A 32 8.61 2.09 -15.35
C TYR A 32 8.33 0.69 -15.91
N ASP A 33 7.92 0.60 -17.18
CA ASP A 33 7.61 -0.68 -17.84
C ASP A 33 8.82 -1.61 -17.84
N THR A 34 10.02 -1.10 -18.14
CA THR A 34 11.27 -1.87 -18.11
C THR A 34 11.48 -2.52 -16.74
N PHE A 35 11.33 -1.77 -15.64
CA PHE A 35 11.47 -2.34 -14.30
C PHE A 35 10.40 -3.39 -13.98
N MET A 36 9.17 -3.17 -14.43
CA MET A 36 8.06 -4.08 -14.16
C MET A 36 8.14 -5.37 -14.98
N GLU A 37 8.62 -5.32 -16.22
CA GLU A 37 8.84 -6.49 -17.08
C GLU A 37 9.99 -7.38 -16.58
N GLU A 38 11.05 -6.77 -16.05
CA GLU A 38 12.21 -7.49 -15.51
C GLU A 38 11.98 -8.08 -14.12
N THR A 39 10.88 -7.72 -13.46
CA THR A 39 10.59 -8.16 -12.08
C THR A 39 9.50 -9.22 -12.02
N SER A 40 9.79 -10.30 -11.30
CA SER A 40 8.80 -11.34 -10.99
C SER A 40 8.73 -11.59 -9.49
N ILE A 41 7.50 -11.64 -8.97
CA ILE A 41 7.20 -12.07 -7.59
C ILE A 41 6.64 -13.49 -7.68
N PRO A 42 7.27 -14.49 -7.03
CA PRO A 42 6.77 -15.86 -7.01
C PRO A 42 5.30 -15.93 -6.59
N ASP A 43 4.51 -16.71 -7.31
CA ASP A 43 3.08 -16.85 -7.05
C ASP A 43 2.83 -17.81 -5.89
N GLN A 44 3.12 -17.33 -4.69
CA GLN A 44 2.95 -18.03 -3.43
C GLN A 44 2.41 -17.09 -2.35
N HIS A 45 1.80 -17.66 -1.31
CA HIS A 45 1.43 -16.90 -0.13
C HIS A 45 2.63 -16.76 0.79
N HIS A 46 2.87 -15.55 1.27
CA HIS A 46 3.91 -15.26 2.26
C HIS A 46 3.25 -15.17 3.64
N HIS A 47 3.64 -16.04 4.56
CA HIS A 47 2.98 -16.24 5.84
C HIS A 47 3.42 -15.26 6.91
N ASP A 48 4.60 -14.66 6.74
CA ASP A 48 5.20 -13.74 7.68
C ASP A 48 6.05 -12.67 6.98
N ILE A 49 6.54 -11.72 7.77
CA ILE A 49 7.38 -10.63 7.28
C ILE A 49 8.76 -11.11 6.81
N ALA A 50 9.28 -12.24 7.32
CA ALA A 50 10.58 -12.77 6.93
C ALA A 50 10.54 -13.29 5.49
N GLU A 51 9.49 -14.03 5.12
CA GLU A 51 9.25 -14.47 3.74
C GLU A 51 9.12 -13.29 2.79
N VAL A 52 8.35 -12.25 3.16
CA VAL A 52 8.21 -11.03 2.35
C VAL A 52 9.56 -10.32 2.17
N ARG A 53 10.33 -10.16 3.25
CA ARG A 53 11.67 -9.54 3.20
C ARG A 53 12.60 -10.30 2.28
N ALA A 54 12.63 -11.63 2.38
CA ALA A 54 13.46 -12.48 1.51
C ALA A 54 13.09 -12.28 0.04
N THR A 55 11.79 -12.27 -0.29
CA THR A 55 11.31 -11.99 -1.64
C THR A 55 11.77 -10.62 -2.12
N ILE A 56 11.58 -9.55 -1.34
CA ILE A 56 11.97 -8.19 -1.73
C ILE A 56 13.49 -8.06 -1.91
N HIS A 57 14.29 -8.69 -1.05
CA HIS A 57 15.75 -8.65 -1.17
C HIS A 57 16.26 -9.32 -2.46
N SER A 58 15.56 -10.36 -2.93
CA SER A 58 15.92 -11.10 -4.13
C SER A 58 15.70 -10.32 -5.44
N LEU A 59 14.87 -9.28 -5.43
CA LEU A 59 14.51 -8.50 -6.62
C LEU A 59 15.72 -7.78 -7.21
N VAL A 60 15.86 -7.78 -8.53
CA VAL A 60 16.90 -7.02 -9.25
C VAL A 60 16.36 -5.63 -9.59
N LEU A 61 16.29 -4.78 -8.57
CA LEU A 61 15.75 -3.42 -8.67
C LEU A 61 16.64 -2.40 -7.94
N PRO A 62 16.52 -1.11 -8.26
CA PRO A 62 17.11 -0.03 -7.47
C PRO A 62 16.86 -0.19 -5.96
N ALA A 63 17.90 0.04 -5.15
CA ALA A 63 17.84 -0.13 -3.69
C ALA A 63 16.72 0.70 -3.04
N LYS A 64 16.43 1.89 -3.61
CA LYS A 64 15.35 2.76 -3.14
C LYS A 64 13.97 2.10 -3.25
N ILE A 65 13.65 1.46 -4.38
CA ILE A 65 12.37 0.75 -4.55
C ILE A 65 12.22 -0.35 -3.49
N LYS A 66 13.27 -1.15 -3.28
CA LYS A 66 13.26 -2.21 -2.25
C LYS A 66 13.07 -1.63 -0.85
N SER A 67 13.78 -0.55 -0.52
CA SER A 67 13.67 0.14 0.78
C SER A 67 12.27 0.71 1.03
N ASP A 68 11.66 1.30 0.01
CA ASP A 68 10.30 1.84 0.10
C ASP A 68 9.29 0.72 0.31
N LEU A 69 9.38 -0.36 -0.47
CA LEU A 69 8.52 -1.53 -0.34
C LEU A 69 8.65 -2.20 1.04
N LEU A 70 9.88 -2.35 1.55
CA LEU A 70 10.13 -2.87 2.90
C LEU A 70 9.50 -1.99 3.98
N SER A 71 9.55 -0.66 3.82
CA SER A 71 8.96 0.28 4.77
C SER A 71 7.44 0.20 4.79
N VAL A 72 6.81 0.07 3.62
CA VAL A 72 5.36 -0.17 3.50
C VAL A 72 4.97 -1.48 4.20
N TYR A 73 5.74 -2.55 4.00
CA TYR A 73 5.47 -3.84 4.65
C TYR A 73 5.74 -3.83 6.16
N ASN A 74 6.68 -3.01 6.65
CA ASN A 74 6.88 -2.80 8.07
C ASN A 74 5.65 -2.13 8.72
N ILE A 75 5.03 -1.16 8.06
CA ILE A 75 3.77 -0.54 8.54
C ILE A 75 2.65 -1.58 8.60
N LEU A 76 2.56 -2.47 7.60
CA LEU A 76 1.56 -3.54 7.57
C LEU A 76 1.74 -4.53 8.72
N VAL A 77 2.95 -5.05 8.93
CA VAL A 77 3.19 -6.03 9.99
C VAL A 77 3.02 -5.42 11.39
N GLU A 78 3.35 -4.15 11.59
CA GLU A 78 3.09 -3.45 12.85
C GLU A 78 1.59 -3.33 13.12
N ALA A 79 0.77 -3.10 12.08
CA ALA A 79 -0.67 -3.06 12.19
C ALA A 79 -1.26 -4.44 12.52
N GLU A 80 -0.81 -5.50 11.83
CA GLU A 80 -1.22 -6.88 12.10
C GLU A 80 -0.84 -7.31 13.51
N ALA A 81 0.41 -7.10 13.92
CA ALA A 81 0.91 -7.42 15.26
C ALA A 81 0.07 -6.74 16.36
N ARG A 82 -0.30 -5.47 16.16
CA ARG A 82 -1.18 -4.73 17.09
C ARG A 82 -2.59 -5.32 17.15
N VAL A 83 -3.17 -5.69 16.01
CA VAL A 83 -4.51 -6.28 15.94
C VAL A 83 -4.54 -7.64 16.63
N HIS A 84 -3.48 -8.43 16.48
CA HIS A 84 -3.37 -9.79 17.03
C HIS A 84 -2.79 -9.84 18.45
N GLY A 85 -2.24 -8.73 18.96
CA GLY A 85 -1.64 -8.68 20.29
C GLY A 85 -0.36 -9.50 20.41
N CYS A 86 0.40 -9.64 19.32
CA CYS A 86 1.67 -10.36 19.26
C CYS A 86 2.84 -9.42 18.89
N SER A 87 4.06 -9.94 18.88
CA SER A 87 5.22 -9.23 18.34
C SER A 87 5.18 -9.16 16.80
N VAL A 88 5.98 -8.28 16.20
CA VAL A 88 6.12 -8.15 14.74
C VAL A 88 6.64 -9.45 14.12
N GLU A 89 7.53 -10.14 14.83
CA GLU A 89 8.13 -11.41 14.40
C GLU A 89 7.14 -12.57 14.45
N GLU A 90 6.10 -12.49 15.30
CA GLU A 90 5.05 -13.50 15.46
C GLU A 90 3.80 -13.21 14.62
N ALA A 91 3.75 -12.06 13.94
CA ALA A 91 2.60 -11.66 13.16
C ALA A 91 2.46 -12.50 11.89
N HIS A 92 1.29 -13.13 11.72
CA HIS A 92 0.96 -13.90 10.53
C HIS A 92 0.17 -13.07 9.52
N PHE A 93 0.55 -13.17 8.25
CA PHE A 93 -0.14 -12.51 7.17
C PHE A 93 -1.25 -13.39 6.61
N HIS A 94 -2.49 -12.97 6.81
CA HIS A 94 -3.65 -13.64 6.23
C HIS A 94 -4.02 -13.04 4.88
N GLU A 95 -4.06 -11.71 4.78
CA GLU A 95 -4.56 -11.01 3.59
C GLU A 95 -3.47 -10.22 2.85
N VAL A 96 -2.47 -9.73 3.59
CA VAL A 96 -1.44 -8.82 3.07
C VAL A 96 -0.20 -9.53 2.51
N GLY A 97 -0.07 -10.83 2.76
CA GLY A 97 1.03 -11.70 2.31
C GLY A 97 0.85 -12.31 0.92
N ASN A 98 -0.27 -12.02 0.25
CA ASN A 98 -0.51 -12.54 -1.09
C ASN A 98 0.48 -11.94 -2.12
N ALA A 99 0.94 -12.77 -3.06
CA ALA A 99 1.86 -12.32 -4.10
C ALA A 99 1.27 -11.16 -4.94
N SER A 100 -0.04 -11.14 -5.17
CA SER A 100 -0.72 -10.05 -5.88
C SER A 100 -0.62 -8.72 -5.13
N GLY A 101 -0.75 -8.71 -3.80
CA GLY A 101 -0.59 -7.53 -2.96
C GLY A 101 0.84 -7.00 -2.99
N ILE A 102 1.83 -7.90 -2.91
CA ILE A 102 3.26 -7.54 -3.05
C ILE A 102 3.51 -6.92 -4.42
N ARG A 103 3.00 -7.53 -5.51
CA ARG A 103 3.14 -6.99 -6.88
C ARG A 103 2.52 -5.60 -7.03
N ASN A 104 1.36 -5.35 -6.42
CA ASN A 104 0.70 -4.04 -6.48
C ASN A 104 1.47 -2.97 -5.68
N ALA A 105 1.93 -3.30 -4.48
CA ALA A 105 2.74 -2.39 -3.68
C ALA A 105 4.09 -2.09 -4.34
N LEU A 106 4.71 -3.11 -4.95
CA LEU A 106 5.92 -2.97 -5.76
C LEU A 106 5.69 -2.01 -6.93
N ALA A 107 4.62 -2.21 -7.70
CA ALA A 107 4.27 -1.33 -8.82
C ALA A 107 4.17 0.13 -8.38
N ILE A 108 3.49 0.41 -7.26
CA ILE A 108 3.37 1.76 -6.72
C ILE A 108 4.73 2.32 -6.27
N CYS A 109 5.56 1.53 -5.59
CA CYS A 109 6.90 1.96 -5.18
C CYS A 109 7.81 2.25 -6.39
N THR A 110 7.76 1.42 -7.43
CA THR A 110 8.45 1.66 -8.71
C THR A 110 7.93 2.92 -9.36
N GLY A 111 6.61 3.13 -9.36
CA GLY A 111 5.97 4.33 -9.87
C GLY A 111 6.49 5.60 -9.19
N MET A 112 6.48 5.61 -7.86
CA MET A 112 6.99 6.73 -7.06
C MET A 112 8.49 6.98 -7.29
N TYR A 113 9.29 5.93 -7.46
CA TYR A 113 10.72 6.05 -7.75
C TYR A 113 11.00 6.65 -9.13
N VAL A 114 10.23 6.24 -10.14
CA VAL A 114 10.39 6.72 -11.53
C VAL A 114 9.85 8.15 -11.69
N LEU A 115 8.67 8.41 -11.11
CA LEU A 115 8.04 9.74 -11.14
C LEU A 115 8.84 10.76 -10.33
N ALA A 116 9.41 10.31 -9.20
CA ALA A 116 10.23 11.09 -8.28
C ALA A 116 9.62 12.48 -7.94
N PRO A 117 8.37 12.53 -7.42
CA PRO A 117 7.75 13.80 -7.05
C PRO A 117 8.56 14.49 -5.93
N GLU A 118 8.61 15.82 -5.97
CA GLU A 118 9.29 16.63 -4.95
C GLU A 118 8.47 16.67 -3.66
N VAL A 119 7.14 16.74 -3.82
CA VAL A 119 6.18 16.79 -2.71
C VAL A 119 4.99 15.90 -3.06
N VAL A 120 4.51 15.17 -2.07
CA VAL A 120 3.34 14.28 -2.19
C VAL A 120 2.27 14.71 -1.20
N LYS A 121 1.12 15.09 -1.72
CA LYS A 121 -0.03 15.55 -0.93
C LYS A 121 -1.24 14.65 -1.14
N ALA A 122 -2.18 14.69 -0.21
CA ALA A 122 -3.46 14.02 -0.39
C ALA A 122 -4.61 14.77 0.28
N THR A 123 -5.84 14.59 -0.21
CA THR A 123 -7.03 14.95 0.55
C THR A 123 -7.27 13.97 1.71
N SER A 124 -8.24 14.24 2.58
CA SER A 124 -8.67 13.26 3.59
C SER A 124 -9.20 11.97 2.95
N VAL A 125 -8.92 10.82 3.60
CA VAL A 125 -9.08 9.49 3.01
C VAL A 125 -10.49 8.94 3.20
N GLN A 126 -11.14 8.55 2.11
CA GLN A 126 -12.36 7.76 2.13
C GLN A 126 -12.06 6.31 2.51
N ILE A 127 -12.47 5.91 3.71
CA ILE A 127 -12.30 4.54 4.21
C ILE A 127 -13.51 3.64 3.95
N GLY A 128 -14.66 4.24 3.65
CA GLY A 128 -15.90 3.53 3.40
C GLY A 128 -16.62 3.03 4.67
N LYS A 129 -17.68 2.26 4.46
CA LYS A 129 -18.54 1.65 5.49
C LYS A 129 -19.20 0.36 4.99
N GLY A 130 -19.79 -0.39 5.91
CA GLY A 130 -20.43 -1.68 5.65
C GLY A 130 -19.61 -2.82 6.25
N THR A 131 -19.72 -4.00 5.66
CA THR A 131 -18.98 -5.20 6.08
C THR A 131 -18.26 -5.86 4.91
N ILE A 132 -17.20 -6.60 5.21
CA ILE A 132 -16.46 -7.44 4.26
C ILE A 132 -16.34 -8.86 4.77
N GLN A 133 -16.33 -9.83 3.86
CA GLN A 133 -15.98 -11.21 4.15
C GLN A 133 -14.48 -11.41 3.87
N CYS A 134 -13.75 -11.90 4.86
CA CYS A 134 -12.30 -12.10 4.81
C CYS A 134 -11.90 -13.42 5.48
N ALA A 135 -10.59 -13.68 5.58
CA ALA A 135 -10.04 -14.82 6.32
C ALA A 135 -10.44 -14.82 7.81
N HIS A 136 -10.75 -13.64 8.37
CA HIS A 136 -11.21 -13.46 9.75
C HIS A 136 -12.74 -13.51 9.90
N GLY A 137 -13.47 -13.89 8.84
CA GLY A 137 -14.93 -13.92 8.85
C GLY A 137 -15.54 -12.61 8.34
N LEU A 138 -16.73 -12.28 8.82
CA LEU A 138 -17.40 -11.03 8.51
C LEU A 138 -16.86 -9.92 9.42
N MET A 139 -16.31 -8.86 8.83
CA MET A 139 -15.72 -7.72 9.56
C MET A 139 -16.35 -6.40 9.14
N ASP A 140 -16.39 -5.43 10.07
CA ASP A 140 -16.78 -4.05 9.78
C ASP A 140 -15.72 -3.35 8.90
N ILE A 141 -16.16 -2.42 8.07
CA ILE A 141 -15.28 -1.49 7.34
C ILE A 141 -15.06 -0.21 8.18
N PRO A 142 -13.80 0.23 8.37
CA PRO A 142 -12.57 -0.39 7.89
C PRO A 142 -12.17 -1.62 8.71
N ALA A 143 -11.53 -2.59 8.03
CA ALA A 143 -10.91 -3.74 8.68
C ALA A 143 -9.93 -3.33 9.80
N PRO A 144 -9.67 -4.19 10.81
CA PRO A 144 -8.84 -3.85 11.97
C PRO A 144 -7.45 -3.30 11.62
N ALA A 145 -6.74 -3.91 10.67
CA ALA A 145 -5.41 -3.46 10.25
C ALA A 145 -5.47 -2.08 9.56
N THR A 146 -6.44 -1.85 8.66
CA THR A 146 -6.70 -0.53 8.07
C THR A 146 -6.96 0.49 9.17
N LYS A 147 -7.85 0.18 10.12
CA LYS A 147 -8.19 1.08 11.24
C LYS A 147 -6.96 1.41 12.07
N ALA A 148 -6.10 0.44 12.35
CA ALA A 148 -4.88 0.64 13.12
C ALA A 148 -3.91 1.63 12.43
N ILE A 149 -3.77 1.54 11.10
CA ILE A 149 -2.92 2.44 10.31
C ILE A 149 -3.54 3.85 10.24
N ILE A 150 -4.83 3.94 9.96
CA ILE A 150 -5.55 5.23 9.89
C ILE A 150 -5.44 6.01 11.22
N ASN A 151 -5.56 5.31 12.34
CA ASN A 151 -5.44 5.90 13.68
C ASN A 151 -4.04 6.47 14.01
N THR A 152 -3.04 6.30 13.14
CA THR A 152 -1.72 6.95 13.27
C THR A 152 -1.71 8.41 12.82
N GLY A 153 -2.88 8.99 12.56
CA GLY A 153 -3.06 10.41 12.22
C GLY A 153 -3.45 10.69 10.77
N ILE A 154 -3.91 9.69 10.02
CA ILE A 154 -4.41 9.89 8.64
C ILE A 154 -5.82 10.52 8.72
N PRO A 155 -6.04 11.72 8.17
CA PRO A 155 -7.37 12.34 8.14
C PRO A 155 -8.35 11.49 7.35
N VAL A 156 -9.56 11.31 7.89
CA VAL A 156 -10.62 10.50 7.29
C VAL A 156 -11.70 11.42 6.73
N TYR A 157 -12.15 11.14 5.51
CA TYR A 157 -13.26 11.86 4.90
C TYR A 157 -14.53 11.68 5.73
N LYS A 158 -15.22 12.79 6.02
CA LYS A 158 -16.32 12.82 7.00
C LYS A 158 -17.48 11.91 6.62
N GLU A 159 -17.86 11.94 5.35
CA GLU A 159 -18.94 11.12 4.81
C GLU A 159 -18.38 9.78 4.34
N ARG A 160 -19.00 8.67 4.76
CA ARG A 160 -18.55 7.33 4.37
C ARG A 160 -19.40 6.78 3.25
N LEU A 161 -18.76 6.30 2.19
CA LEU A 161 -19.41 5.61 1.07
C LEU A 161 -19.51 4.10 1.32
N GLU A 162 -20.49 3.44 0.72
CA GLU A 162 -20.63 1.98 0.82
C GLU A 162 -19.43 1.23 0.24
N GLY A 163 -19.08 0.11 0.86
CA GLY A 163 -17.98 -0.77 0.46
C GLY A 163 -16.62 -0.38 1.02
N GLU A 164 -15.64 -1.28 0.90
CA GLU A 164 -14.27 -1.01 1.34
C GLU A 164 -13.60 -0.06 0.34
N ARG A 165 -13.26 1.14 0.81
CA ARG A 165 -12.65 2.20 -0.03
C ARG A 165 -11.16 2.35 0.20
N CYS A 166 -10.65 1.83 1.32
CA CYS A 166 -9.23 1.81 1.66
C CYS A 166 -8.88 0.46 2.29
N THR A 167 -7.95 -0.27 1.67
CA THR A 167 -7.42 -1.55 2.19
C THR A 167 -6.23 -1.29 3.12
N PRO A 168 -5.77 -2.29 3.91
CA PRO A 168 -4.60 -2.11 4.76
C PRO A 168 -3.36 -1.69 3.96
N THR A 169 -3.15 -2.28 2.78
CA THR A 169 -2.04 -1.93 1.88
C THR A 169 -2.15 -0.49 1.36
N SER A 170 -3.35 -0.05 0.97
CA SER A 170 -3.56 1.35 0.58
C SER A 170 -3.22 2.30 1.72
N ALA A 171 -3.71 2.02 2.94
CA ALA A 171 -3.44 2.86 4.11
C ALA A 171 -1.93 2.92 4.42
N ALA A 172 -1.21 1.80 4.29
CA ALA A 172 0.24 1.76 4.48
C ALA A 172 1.00 2.59 3.43
N LEU A 173 0.60 2.50 2.16
CA LEU A 173 1.18 3.32 1.08
C LEU A 173 0.94 4.81 1.30
N ILE A 174 -0.29 5.19 1.67
CA ILE A 174 -0.64 6.57 2.01
C ILE A 174 0.19 7.05 3.20
N LYS A 175 0.28 6.24 4.27
CA LYS A 175 1.07 6.57 5.46
C LYS A 175 2.54 6.81 5.13
N TYR A 176 3.08 6.04 4.19
CA TYR A 176 4.50 6.09 3.84
C TYR A 176 4.84 7.25 2.91
N PHE A 177 4.05 7.46 1.85
CA PHE A 177 4.39 8.42 0.80
C PHE A 177 3.81 9.82 0.97
N VAL A 178 2.64 9.98 1.62
CA VAL A 178 2.00 11.30 1.75
C VAL A 178 2.70 12.11 2.83
N GLN A 179 3.12 13.32 2.48
CA GLN A 179 3.84 14.25 3.35
C GLN A 179 2.91 15.30 3.97
N GLU A 180 1.86 15.69 3.26
CA GLU A 180 0.91 16.71 3.69
C GLU A 180 -0.52 16.32 3.31
N PHE A 181 -1.48 16.60 4.19
CA PHE A 181 -2.91 16.48 3.88
C PHE A 181 -3.51 17.87 3.68
N ILE A 182 -4.24 18.05 2.57
CA ILE A 182 -4.85 19.32 2.13
C ILE A 182 -6.37 19.27 2.05
#